data_AF-A0A6G1R641-F1
#
_entry.id   AF-A0A6G1R641-F1
#
_cell.length_a   1.000
_cell.length_b   1.000
_cell.length_c   1.000
_cell.angle_alpha   90.00
_cell.angle_beta   90.00
_cell.angle_gamma   90.00
#
_symmetry.space_group_name_H-M   'P 1'
#
loop_
_entity.id
_entity.type
_entity.pdbx_description
1 polymer ?
#
loop_
_entity_poly.entity_id
_entity_poly.type
_entity_poly.pdbx_seq_one_letter_code
_entity_poly.pdbx_strand_id
1 'polypeptide(L)'
;NIDTTVCSTLLAFIMELLKNSIAMQEQMLSCKGFLVIGYSLEKSSKAHVTRGVLELCLAFSKYLSNLHNGVPLLKQLCDHVLLNPAIWIHIPAQVQLILYTYLSTEFIGTVNIYGAIRRVGTVLLVMHTLKYYYWVVNPQDRSGITPKGVDGPRPTQKEILSLRAFLLMFIKQLVMKDYGIKEDELQAILNYLLTIHEDDNLMDVLQLLVALMSEHPSSMIPAFDQRNGLQVVYKLLASQSEGIRVQALKVMGYFLKHLAPKRKAEVMLGHGLFSLLAERLMLQTSLITMTTYNVLFEILTEQICTQVIHKQHPDPDSTVKIQNPQILKVIAILLRNSPQCPESLEVRRAFLSDMIKLFNNSR
;
A
#
# COMPACT_ATOMS: atom_id res chain seq x y z
N ASN A 1 25.82 -25.12 22.46
CA ASN A 1 25.97 -24.15 21.36
C ASN A 1 25.23 -24.63 20.14
N ILE A 2 24.32 -23.82 19.61
CA ILE A 2 23.62 -24.11 18.35
C ILE A 2 24.60 -23.80 17.22
N ASP A 3 24.86 -24.76 16.33
CA ASP A 3 25.63 -24.50 15.11
C ASP A 3 24.76 -23.76 14.09
N THR A 4 25.05 -22.48 13.90
CA THR A 4 24.31 -21.59 13.00
C THR A 4 24.68 -21.79 11.53
N THR A 5 25.70 -22.59 11.22
CA THR A 5 26.18 -22.81 9.84
C THR A 5 25.48 -23.97 9.13
N VAL A 6 24.85 -24.88 9.88
CA VAL A 6 24.23 -26.10 9.35
C VAL A 6 23.26 -25.81 8.20
N CYS A 7 22.33 -24.86 8.39
CA CYS A 7 21.34 -24.53 7.35
C CYS A 7 21.98 -23.96 6.09
N SER A 8 22.97 -23.07 6.20
CA SER A 8 23.69 -22.56 5.02
C SER A 8 24.47 -23.67 4.31
N THR A 9 25.12 -24.57 5.05
CA THR A 9 25.87 -25.70 4.47
C THR A 9 24.95 -26.65 3.71
N LEU A 10 23.80 -27.01 4.29
CA LEU A 10 22.81 -27.87 3.63
C LEU A 10 22.20 -27.22 2.39
N LEU A 11 21.86 -25.93 2.45
CA LEU A 11 21.35 -25.20 1.29
C LEU A 11 22.39 -25.08 0.18
N ALA A 12 23.66 -24.81 0.52
CA ALA A 12 24.75 -24.79 -0.45
C ALA A 12 24.95 -26.15 -1.11
N PHE A 13 24.91 -27.24 -0.32
CA PHE A 13 24.99 -28.61 -0.84
C PHE A 13 23.83 -28.92 -1.80
N ILE A 14 22.59 -28.57 -1.44
CA ILE A 14 21.43 -28.71 -2.34
C ILE A 14 21.63 -27.91 -3.62
N MET A 15 22.17 -26.70 -3.54
CA MET A 15 22.45 -25.86 -4.71
C MET A 15 23.42 -26.56 -5.67
N GLU A 16 24.49 -27.15 -5.14
CA GLU A 16 25.46 -27.90 -5.94
C GLU A 16 24.86 -29.18 -6.55
N LEU A 17 24.00 -29.90 -5.83
CA LEU A 17 23.28 -31.04 -6.40
C LEU A 17 22.37 -30.64 -7.57
N LEU A 18 21.62 -29.54 -7.43
CA LEU A 18 20.75 -29.04 -8.49
C LEU A 18 21.55 -28.57 -9.71
N LYS A 19 22.73 -27.95 -9.50
CA LYS A 19 23.62 -27.55 -10.61
C LYS A 19 24.14 -28.73 -11.42
N ASN A 20 24.42 -29.85 -10.76
CA ASN A 20 25.12 -30.98 -11.38
C ASN A 20 24.20 -32.12 -11.84
N SER A 21 22.89 -32.10 -11.51
CA SER A 21 21.99 -33.20 -11.84
C SER A 21 20.55 -32.78 -12.15
N ILE A 22 20.11 -33.07 -13.37
CA ILE A 22 18.71 -32.89 -13.80
C ILE A 22 17.78 -33.82 -13.02
N ALA A 23 18.20 -35.06 -12.76
CA ALA A 23 17.42 -36.00 -11.95
C ALA A 23 17.17 -35.45 -10.53
N MET A 24 18.14 -34.74 -9.94
CA MET A 24 17.94 -34.06 -8.66
C MET A 24 16.98 -32.87 -8.77
N GLN A 25 16.99 -32.13 -9.88
CA GLN A 25 16.01 -31.06 -10.14
C GLN A 25 14.58 -31.62 -10.21
N GLU A 26 14.37 -32.72 -10.94
CA GLU A 26 13.09 -33.39 -11.06
C GLU A 26 12.62 -34.00 -9.73
N GLN A 27 13.54 -34.61 -8.97
CA GLN A 27 13.26 -35.14 -7.65
C GLN A 27 12.87 -34.02 -6.68
N MET A 28 13.63 -32.92 -6.64
CA MET A 28 13.32 -31.73 -5.84
C MET A 28 11.94 -31.15 -6.17
N LEU A 29 11.57 -31.14 -7.45
CA LEU A 29 10.28 -30.65 -7.89
C LEU A 29 9.14 -31.57 -7.45
N SER A 30 9.27 -32.88 -7.73
CA SER A 30 8.26 -33.90 -7.42
C SER A 30 8.00 -34.05 -5.91
N CYS A 31 9.03 -33.91 -5.07
CA CYS A 31 8.88 -33.98 -3.62
C CYS A 31 8.47 -32.64 -2.97
N LYS A 32 8.24 -31.59 -3.77
CA LYS A 32 7.99 -30.22 -3.28
C LYS A 32 9.10 -29.74 -2.33
N GLY A 33 10.36 -29.95 -2.69
CA GLY A 33 11.48 -29.78 -1.76
C GLY A 33 11.58 -28.38 -1.14
N PHE A 34 11.25 -27.30 -1.86
CA PHE A 34 11.28 -25.95 -1.27
C PHE A 34 10.13 -25.71 -0.27
N LEU A 35 9.00 -26.43 -0.38
CA LEU A 35 7.97 -26.45 0.66
C LEU A 35 8.51 -27.10 1.94
N VAL A 36 9.18 -28.25 1.80
CA VAL A 36 9.79 -28.96 2.94
C VAL A 36 10.88 -28.12 3.60
N ILE A 37 11.73 -27.47 2.81
CA ILE A 37 12.75 -26.53 3.30
C ILE A 37 12.09 -25.38 4.03
N GLY A 38 11.10 -24.71 3.42
CA GLY A 38 10.40 -23.59 4.04
C GLY A 38 9.76 -23.96 5.38
N TYR A 39 9.08 -25.11 5.43
CA TYR A 39 8.51 -25.64 6.67
C TYR A 39 9.58 -25.92 7.72
N SER A 40 10.70 -26.54 7.31
CA SER A 40 11.81 -26.83 8.21
C SER A 40 12.45 -25.57 8.78
N LEU A 41 12.65 -24.53 7.95
CA LEU A 41 13.15 -23.23 8.39
C LEU A 41 12.19 -22.55 9.38
N GLU A 42 10.88 -22.68 9.16
CA GLU A 42 9.86 -22.13 10.05
C GLU A 42 9.91 -22.79 11.44
N LYS A 43 10.02 -24.12 11.49
CA LYS A 43 10.00 -24.92 12.73
C LYS A 43 11.35 -25.02 13.44
N SER A 44 12.45 -24.76 12.73
CA SER A 44 13.79 -24.77 13.31
C SER A 44 13.99 -23.58 14.27
N SER A 45 15.01 -23.68 15.11
CA SER A 45 15.45 -22.53 15.92
C SER A 45 15.73 -21.33 15.01
N LYS A 46 15.22 -20.16 15.39
CA LYS A 46 15.37 -18.91 14.61
C LYS A 46 16.84 -18.49 14.45
N ALA A 47 17.73 -19.00 15.30
CA ALA A 47 19.19 -18.82 15.18
C ALA A 47 19.78 -19.41 13.89
N HIS A 48 19.09 -20.36 13.24
CA HIS A 48 19.56 -20.96 11.99
C HIS A 48 19.24 -20.16 10.73
N VAL A 49 18.27 -19.24 10.78
CA VAL A 49 17.93 -18.40 9.62
C VAL A 49 18.81 -17.16 9.67
N THR A 50 19.99 -17.28 9.06
CA THR A 50 21.03 -16.25 9.07
C THR A 50 21.06 -15.46 7.77
N ARG A 51 21.89 -14.40 7.72
CA ARG A 51 22.20 -13.68 6.48
C ARG A 51 22.71 -14.62 5.37
N GLY A 52 23.54 -15.61 5.72
CA GLY A 52 24.04 -16.59 4.75
C GLY A 52 22.94 -17.46 4.15
N VAL A 53 21.92 -17.80 4.94
CA VAL A 53 20.73 -18.51 4.42
C VAL A 53 19.98 -17.64 3.41
N LEU A 54 19.77 -16.35 3.72
CA LEU A 54 19.14 -15.43 2.78
C LEU A 54 19.95 -15.31 1.48
N GLU A 55 21.27 -15.09 1.59
CA GLU A 55 22.15 -14.96 0.42
C GLU A 55 22.09 -16.20 -0.49
N LEU A 56 22.03 -17.40 0.09
CA LEU A 56 21.81 -18.64 -0.67
C LEU A 56 20.42 -18.68 -1.32
N CYS A 57 19.35 -18.29 -0.63
CA CYS A 57 18.01 -18.22 -1.23
C CYS A 57 17.98 -17.23 -2.42
N LEU A 58 18.66 -16.10 -2.33
CA LEU A 58 18.79 -15.15 -3.43
C LEU A 58 19.63 -15.71 -4.59
N ALA A 59 20.70 -16.45 -4.28
CA ALA A 59 21.51 -17.15 -5.27
C ALA A 59 20.71 -18.26 -5.98
N PHE A 60 19.88 -19.03 -5.25
CA PHE A 60 18.94 -19.98 -5.83
C PHE A 60 17.97 -19.29 -6.79
N SER A 61 17.40 -18.14 -6.40
CA SER A 61 16.49 -17.38 -7.27
C SER A 61 17.16 -17.03 -8.61
N LYS A 62 18.37 -16.48 -8.56
CA LYS A 62 19.17 -16.11 -9.75
C LYS A 62 19.58 -17.33 -10.59
N TYR A 63 19.91 -18.44 -9.96
CA TYR A 63 20.25 -19.67 -10.67
C TYR A 63 19.02 -20.27 -11.37
N LEU A 64 17.93 -20.48 -10.63
CA LEU A 64 16.71 -21.11 -11.14
C LEU A 64 16.02 -20.25 -12.21
N SER A 65 16.13 -18.92 -12.13
CA SER A 65 15.61 -18.03 -13.18
C SER A 65 16.32 -18.18 -14.52
N ASN A 66 17.57 -18.67 -14.53
CA ASN A 66 18.37 -18.86 -15.74
C ASN A 66 18.40 -20.33 -16.21
N LEU A 67 17.81 -21.24 -15.43
CA LEU A 67 17.74 -22.66 -15.74
C LEU A 67 16.53 -22.95 -16.63
N HIS A 68 16.72 -23.72 -17.71
CA HIS A 68 15.68 -24.01 -18.71
C HIS A 68 14.36 -24.54 -18.10
N ASN A 69 14.45 -25.49 -17.16
CA ASN A 69 13.30 -26.06 -16.44
C ASN A 69 13.19 -25.54 -15.00
N GLY A 70 13.77 -24.38 -14.70
CA GLY A 70 13.87 -23.86 -13.33
C GLY A 70 12.62 -23.16 -12.80
N VAL A 71 11.71 -22.72 -13.67
CA VAL A 71 10.53 -21.91 -13.29
C VAL A 71 9.64 -22.58 -12.23
N PRO A 72 9.31 -23.88 -12.30
CA PRO A 72 8.51 -24.54 -11.27
C PRO A 72 9.19 -24.57 -9.90
N LEU A 73 10.50 -24.79 -9.85
CA LEU A 73 11.29 -24.77 -8.62
C LEU A 73 11.41 -23.35 -8.07
N LEU A 74 11.65 -22.37 -8.94
CA LEU A 74 11.69 -20.96 -8.58
C LEU A 74 10.37 -20.52 -7.94
N LYS A 75 9.24 -20.95 -8.51
CA LYS A 75 7.92 -20.69 -7.93
C LYS A 75 7.78 -21.27 -6.52
N GLN A 76 8.23 -22.51 -6.28
CA GLN A 76 8.20 -23.09 -4.92
C GLN A 76 9.11 -22.33 -3.96
N LEU A 77 10.31 -21.93 -4.39
CA LEU A 77 11.22 -21.10 -3.59
C LEU A 77 10.57 -19.77 -3.19
N CYS A 78 9.89 -19.12 -4.14
CA CYS A 78 9.19 -17.86 -3.89
C CYS A 78 8.03 -18.06 -2.90
N ASP A 79 7.12 -18.99 -3.20
CA ASP A 79 5.88 -19.22 -2.45
C ASP A 79 6.15 -19.71 -1.01
N HIS A 80 7.19 -20.53 -0.80
CA HIS A 80 7.40 -21.22 0.48
C HIS A 80 8.56 -20.70 1.31
N VAL A 81 9.49 -19.94 0.71
CA VAL A 81 10.66 -19.41 1.41
C VAL A 81 10.69 -17.89 1.35
N LEU A 82 10.89 -17.29 0.16
CA LEU A 82 11.14 -15.84 0.05
C LEU A 82 9.94 -15.00 0.49
N LEU A 83 8.71 -15.41 0.15
CA LEU A 83 7.49 -14.66 0.47
C LEU A 83 6.80 -15.17 1.75
N ASN A 84 7.41 -16.09 2.50
CA ASN A 84 6.83 -16.62 3.73
C ASN A 84 7.22 -15.77 4.96
N PRO A 85 6.31 -14.92 5.49
CA PRO A 85 6.66 -14.03 6.60
C PRO A 85 6.97 -14.76 7.91
N ALA A 86 6.48 -16.00 8.10
CA ALA A 86 6.71 -16.76 9.33
C ALA A 86 8.18 -17.18 9.50
N ILE A 87 8.92 -17.28 8.40
CA ILE A 87 10.37 -17.53 8.42
C ILE A 87 11.11 -16.26 8.85
N TRP A 88 10.72 -15.10 8.29
CA TRP A 88 11.54 -13.89 8.34
C TRP A 88 11.24 -12.97 9.52
N ILE A 89 10.01 -12.95 10.06
CA ILE A 89 9.58 -11.95 11.05
C ILE A 89 10.46 -11.90 12.30
N HIS A 90 11.06 -13.03 12.69
CA HIS A 90 11.90 -13.12 13.90
C HIS A 90 13.39 -12.86 13.67
N ILE A 91 13.79 -12.65 12.42
CA ILE A 91 15.19 -12.52 12.02
C ILE A 91 15.61 -11.06 12.16
N PRO A 92 16.89 -10.73 12.44
CA PRO A 92 17.31 -9.34 12.56
C PRO A 92 16.81 -8.47 11.40
N ALA A 93 16.27 -7.29 11.72
CA ALA A 93 15.58 -6.44 10.75
C ALA A 93 16.45 -6.09 9.54
N GLN A 94 17.77 -5.97 9.73
CA GLN A 94 18.73 -5.74 8.65
C GLN A 94 18.68 -6.86 7.57
N VAL A 95 18.50 -8.12 7.97
CA VAL A 95 18.37 -9.25 7.03
C VAL A 95 17.04 -9.19 6.30
N GLN A 96 15.95 -8.87 7.01
CA GLN A 96 14.64 -8.68 6.39
C GLN A 96 14.63 -7.52 5.38
N LEU A 97 15.34 -6.42 5.70
CA LEU A 97 15.50 -5.29 4.79
C LEU A 97 16.21 -5.70 3.50
N ILE A 98 17.29 -6.49 3.56
CA ILE A 98 17.97 -7.00 2.35
C ILE A 98 16.99 -7.78 1.47
N LEU A 99 16.19 -8.67 2.07
CA LEU A 99 15.18 -9.45 1.35
C LEU A 99 14.14 -8.53 0.67
N TYR A 100 13.51 -7.64 1.43
CA TYR A 100 12.43 -6.81 0.91
C TYR A 100 12.91 -5.72 -0.04
N THR A 101 14.14 -5.21 0.12
CA THR A 101 14.78 -4.39 -0.90
C THR A 101 14.93 -5.17 -2.20
N TYR A 102 15.51 -6.37 -2.19
CA TYR A 102 15.65 -7.21 -3.38
C TYR A 102 14.30 -7.50 -4.07
N LEU A 103 13.27 -7.84 -3.29
CA LEU A 103 11.91 -8.06 -3.82
C LEU A 103 11.35 -6.79 -4.49
N SER A 104 11.56 -5.63 -3.89
CA SER A 104 11.05 -4.36 -4.40
C SER A 104 11.82 -3.76 -5.58
N THR A 105 13.05 -4.20 -5.86
CA THR A 105 13.91 -3.61 -6.90
C THR A 105 14.27 -4.60 -8.02
N GLU A 106 15.10 -5.60 -7.73
CA GLU A 106 15.66 -6.52 -8.72
C GLU A 106 14.68 -7.62 -9.15
N PHE A 107 13.85 -8.08 -8.20
CA PHE A 107 13.04 -9.28 -8.38
C PHE A 107 12.01 -9.14 -9.51
N ILE A 108 11.27 -8.03 -9.53
CA ILE A 108 10.28 -7.74 -10.58
C ILE A 108 10.93 -7.46 -11.93
N GLY A 109 12.16 -6.94 -11.95
CA GLY A 109 12.90 -6.63 -13.18
C GLY A 109 13.29 -7.87 -14.00
N THR A 110 13.43 -9.03 -13.37
CA THR A 110 13.83 -10.27 -14.05
C THR A 110 12.61 -10.99 -14.65
N VAL A 111 12.56 -11.12 -15.99
CA VAL A 111 11.40 -11.66 -16.73
C VAL A 111 10.98 -13.04 -16.22
N ASN A 112 11.94 -13.97 -16.07
CA ASN A 112 11.64 -15.34 -15.64
C ASN A 112 11.15 -15.41 -14.18
N ILE A 113 11.65 -14.51 -13.31
CA ILE A 113 11.16 -14.40 -11.93
C ILE A 113 9.73 -13.86 -11.91
N TYR A 114 9.46 -12.80 -12.66
CA TYR A 114 8.11 -12.26 -12.78
C TYR A 114 7.11 -13.28 -13.34
N GLY A 115 7.51 -14.06 -14.35
CA GLY A 115 6.68 -15.13 -14.91
C GLY A 115 6.42 -16.30 -13.95
N ALA A 116 7.30 -16.52 -12.96
CA ALA A 116 7.14 -17.59 -11.97
C ALA A 116 6.09 -17.28 -10.89
N ILE A 117 5.87 -16.00 -10.58
CA ILE A 117 4.96 -15.58 -9.51
C ILE A 117 3.52 -15.39 -10.00
N ARG A 118 2.55 -15.74 -9.14
CA ARG A 118 1.13 -15.45 -9.38
C ARG A 118 0.81 -14.05 -8.87
N ARG A 119 0.90 -13.04 -9.74
CA ARG A 119 0.71 -11.62 -9.43
C ARG A 119 -0.39 -11.32 -8.38
N VAL A 120 -1.64 -11.72 -8.66
CA VAL A 120 -2.78 -11.52 -7.72
C VAL A 120 -2.56 -12.21 -6.38
N GLY A 121 -2.08 -13.46 -6.41
CA GLY A 121 -1.78 -14.23 -5.20
C GLY A 121 -0.65 -13.59 -4.38
N THR A 122 0.35 -13.03 -5.03
CA THR A 122 1.44 -12.30 -4.38
C THR A 122 0.95 -11.01 -3.72
N VAL A 123 0.07 -10.23 -4.37
CA VAL A 123 -0.53 -9.04 -3.74
C VAL A 123 -1.32 -9.43 -2.49
N LEU A 124 -2.19 -10.46 -2.59
CA LEU A 124 -2.95 -10.98 -1.45
C LEU A 124 -2.03 -11.44 -0.30
N LEU A 125 -0.93 -12.12 -0.63
CA LEU A 125 0.04 -12.59 0.34
C LEU A 125 0.75 -11.43 1.04
N VAL A 126 1.18 -10.39 0.31
CA VAL A 126 1.82 -9.21 0.92
C VAL A 126 0.82 -8.45 1.78
N MET A 127 -0.44 -8.29 1.35
CA MET A 127 -1.49 -7.68 2.19
C MET A 127 -1.74 -8.49 3.47
N HIS A 128 -1.73 -9.83 3.39
CA HIS A 128 -1.79 -10.70 4.56
C HIS A 128 -0.56 -10.51 5.46
N THR A 129 0.64 -10.41 4.88
CA THR A 129 1.89 -10.17 5.62
C THR A 129 1.83 -8.86 6.42
N LEU A 130 1.39 -7.76 5.80
CA LEU A 130 1.18 -6.48 6.46
C LEU A 130 0.15 -6.58 7.59
N LYS A 131 -0.96 -7.29 7.33
CA LYS A 131 -2.09 -7.44 8.24
C LYS A 131 -1.73 -8.20 9.53
N TYR A 132 -1.02 -9.31 9.41
CA TYR A 132 -0.83 -10.23 10.54
C TYR A 132 0.55 -10.12 11.20
N TYR A 133 1.59 -9.72 10.47
CA TYR A 133 2.98 -9.77 10.96
C TYR A 133 3.60 -8.38 11.18
N TYR A 134 3.39 -7.44 10.25
CA TYR A 134 4.06 -6.13 10.25
C TYR A 134 3.12 -5.00 10.71
N TRP A 135 2.70 -5.09 11.96
CA TRP A 135 1.93 -4.06 12.66
C TRP A 135 2.79 -3.39 13.73
N VAL A 136 2.57 -2.09 13.93
CA VAL A 136 3.21 -1.29 15.00
C VAL A 136 2.39 -1.38 16.28
N VAL A 137 1.08 -1.17 16.17
CA VAL A 137 0.11 -1.35 17.25
C VAL A 137 -0.57 -2.71 17.06
N ASN A 138 -0.76 -3.48 18.13
CA ASN A 138 -1.40 -4.78 18.05
C ASN A 138 -2.82 -4.63 17.48
N PRO A 139 -3.17 -5.34 16.38
CA PRO A 139 -4.43 -5.13 15.68
C PRO A 139 -5.63 -5.84 16.32
N GLN A 140 -5.44 -6.55 17.44
CA GLN A 140 -6.50 -7.30 18.10
C GLN A 140 -7.65 -6.40 18.58
N ASP A 141 -7.33 -5.26 19.22
CA ASP A 141 -8.34 -4.42 19.87
C ASP A 141 -9.19 -3.62 18.87
N ARG A 142 -8.54 -3.02 17.86
CA ARG A 142 -9.21 -2.12 16.90
C ARG A 142 -9.75 -2.86 15.68
N SER A 143 -9.11 -3.96 15.28
CA SER A 143 -9.42 -4.67 14.04
C SER A 143 -9.89 -6.12 14.26
N GLY A 144 -9.87 -6.63 15.50
CA GLY A 144 -10.29 -8.01 15.81
C GLY A 144 -9.36 -9.08 15.24
N ILE A 145 -8.12 -8.71 14.91
CA ILE A 145 -7.16 -9.59 14.24
C ILE A 145 -6.22 -10.20 15.26
N THR A 146 -6.18 -11.52 15.34
CA THR A 146 -5.14 -12.23 16.09
C THR A 146 -3.80 -12.08 15.37
N PRO A 147 -2.81 -11.36 15.93
CA PRO A 147 -1.52 -11.17 15.28
C PRO A 147 -0.72 -12.48 15.19
N LYS A 148 0.19 -12.55 14.22
CA LYS A 148 1.15 -13.65 14.03
C LYS A 148 2.58 -13.18 14.28
N GLY A 149 3.50 -14.11 14.52
CA GLY A 149 4.91 -13.83 14.76
C GLY A 149 5.16 -13.14 16.11
N VAL A 150 4.41 -13.53 17.14
CA VAL A 150 4.51 -12.99 18.52
C VAL A 150 5.33 -13.88 19.46
N ASP A 151 5.69 -15.08 19.00
CA ASP A 151 6.41 -16.14 19.72
C ASP A 151 7.93 -15.98 19.73
N GLY A 152 8.44 -14.79 19.37
CA GLY A 152 9.86 -14.52 19.30
C GLY A 152 10.18 -13.02 19.19
N PRO A 153 11.46 -12.66 19.06
CA PRO A 153 11.84 -11.26 18.85
C PRO A 153 11.15 -10.73 17.60
N ARG A 154 10.78 -9.45 17.64
CA ARG A 154 10.20 -8.73 16.49
C ARG A 154 11.02 -7.47 16.22
N PRO A 155 11.00 -6.94 14.98
CA PRO A 155 11.60 -5.65 14.68
C PRO A 155 10.97 -4.54 15.53
N THR A 156 11.76 -3.51 15.80
CA THR A 156 11.29 -2.28 16.47
C THR A 156 10.25 -1.54 15.61
N GLN A 157 9.49 -0.63 16.20
CA GLN A 157 8.51 0.19 15.47
C GLN A 157 9.12 0.89 14.25
N LYS A 158 10.30 1.50 14.39
CA LYS A 158 11.00 2.18 13.29
C LYS A 158 11.37 1.22 12.16
N GLU A 159 11.84 0.03 12.51
CA GLU A 159 12.19 -1.01 11.53
C GLU A 159 10.95 -1.56 10.84
N ILE A 160 9.83 -1.77 11.55
CA ILE A 160 8.56 -2.19 10.96
C ILE A 160 8.09 -1.18 9.92
N LEU A 161 8.13 0.13 10.21
CA LEU A 161 7.76 1.16 9.24
C LEU A 161 8.62 1.09 7.97
N SER A 162 9.94 0.87 8.12
CA SER A 162 10.85 0.73 6.98
C SER A 162 10.57 -0.55 6.16
N LEU A 163 10.34 -1.68 6.84
CA LEU A 163 10.02 -2.96 6.19
C LEU A 163 8.70 -2.89 5.42
N ARG A 164 7.68 -2.24 6.00
CA ARG A 164 6.39 -2.01 5.33
C ARG A 164 6.54 -1.16 4.08
N ALA A 165 7.36 -0.11 4.11
CA ALA A 165 7.62 0.71 2.94
C ALA A 165 8.17 -0.12 1.77
N PHE A 166 9.11 -1.04 2.02
CA PHE A 166 9.62 -1.95 0.99
C PHE A 166 8.58 -2.98 0.51
N LEU A 167 7.76 -3.53 1.41
CA LEU A 167 6.67 -4.44 1.03
C LEU A 167 5.63 -3.74 0.14
N LEU A 168 5.29 -2.49 0.45
CA LEU A 168 4.34 -1.69 -0.35
C LEU A 168 4.97 -1.23 -1.67
N MET A 169 6.27 -0.90 -1.68
CA MET A 169 7.01 -0.66 -2.91
C MET A 169 7.01 -1.90 -3.80
N PHE A 170 7.17 -3.09 -3.22
CA PHE A 170 7.06 -4.35 -3.96
C PHE A 170 5.68 -4.54 -4.60
N ILE A 171 4.59 -4.27 -3.87
CA ILE A 171 3.24 -4.26 -4.47
C ILE A 171 3.17 -3.25 -5.61
N LYS A 172 3.65 -2.01 -5.40
CA LYS A 172 3.64 -0.94 -6.40
C LYS A 172 4.30 -1.40 -7.70
N GLN A 173 5.54 -1.88 -7.63
CA GLN A 173 6.29 -2.37 -8.79
C GLN A 173 5.59 -3.55 -9.47
N LEU A 174 5.01 -4.45 -8.68
CA LEU A 174 4.29 -5.62 -9.19
C LEU A 174 3.03 -5.23 -9.96
N VAL A 175 2.22 -4.31 -9.43
CA VAL A 175 0.92 -3.93 -10.04
C VAL A 175 1.06 -2.93 -11.18
N MET A 176 2.13 -2.14 -11.20
CA MET A 176 2.42 -1.20 -12.27
C MET A 176 3.07 -1.85 -13.49
N LYS A 177 3.52 -3.10 -13.37
CA LYS A 177 4.08 -3.83 -14.50
C LYS A 177 3.01 -4.17 -15.55
N ASP A 178 3.42 -4.16 -16.82
CA ASP A 178 2.59 -4.45 -18.00
C ASP A 178 1.40 -3.47 -18.15
N TYR A 179 0.16 -3.99 -18.12
CA TYR A 179 -1.07 -3.26 -18.42
C TYR A 179 -1.68 -2.51 -17.22
N GLY A 180 -0.91 -2.31 -16.14
CA GLY A 180 -1.40 -1.69 -14.90
C GLY A 180 -2.17 -2.66 -14.00
N ILE A 181 -2.89 -2.13 -13.02
CA ILE A 181 -3.49 -2.92 -11.93
C ILE A 181 -4.61 -3.85 -12.42
N LYS A 182 -4.72 -5.05 -11.84
CA LYS A 182 -5.89 -5.93 -12.02
C LYS A 182 -6.92 -5.65 -10.94
N GLU A 183 -8.19 -5.85 -11.26
CA GLU A 183 -9.28 -5.58 -10.31
C GLU A 183 -9.16 -6.34 -8.99
N ASP A 184 -8.77 -7.63 -9.02
CA ASP A 184 -8.64 -8.43 -7.79
C ASP A 184 -7.45 -7.98 -6.93
N GLU A 185 -6.42 -7.38 -7.53
CA GLU A 185 -5.28 -6.79 -6.82
C GLU A 185 -5.72 -5.52 -6.10
N LEU A 186 -6.48 -4.66 -6.79
CA LEU A 186 -7.06 -3.47 -6.18
C LEU A 186 -8.05 -3.85 -5.08
N GLN A 187 -8.89 -4.87 -5.30
CA GLN A 187 -9.82 -5.37 -4.29
C GLN A 187 -9.09 -5.79 -3.01
N ALA A 188 -7.93 -6.46 -3.12
CA ALA A 188 -7.12 -6.83 -1.96
C ALA A 188 -6.65 -5.61 -1.16
N ILE A 189 -6.20 -4.55 -1.85
CA ILE A 189 -5.78 -3.28 -1.24
C ILE A 189 -6.98 -2.58 -0.56
N LEU A 190 -8.12 -2.51 -1.24
CA LEU A 190 -9.35 -1.90 -0.72
C LEU A 190 -9.89 -2.66 0.50
N ASN A 191 -9.87 -3.99 0.47
CA ASN A 191 -10.30 -4.84 1.60
C ASN A 191 -9.43 -4.63 2.84
N TYR A 192 -8.12 -4.40 2.65
CA TYR A 192 -7.25 -4.04 3.76
C TYR A 192 -7.67 -2.69 4.36
N LEU A 193 -7.85 -1.65 3.54
CA LEU A 193 -8.30 -0.34 4.02
C LEU A 193 -9.68 -0.37 4.72
N LEU A 194 -10.56 -1.28 4.30
CA LEU A 194 -11.86 -1.49 4.95
C LEU A 194 -11.74 -2.16 6.32
N THR A 195 -10.85 -3.14 6.47
CA THR A 195 -10.82 -4.04 7.65
C THR A 195 -9.74 -3.71 8.67
N ILE A 196 -8.75 -2.91 8.30
CA ILE A 196 -7.68 -2.46 9.19
C ILE A 196 -8.07 -1.13 9.82
N HIS A 197 -7.68 -0.96 11.08
CA HIS A 197 -7.98 0.22 11.87
C HIS A 197 -6.75 0.85 12.50
N GLU A 198 -5.54 0.31 12.34
CA GLU A 198 -4.32 0.88 12.90
C GLU A 198 -3.83 2.03 12.00
N ASP A 199 -3.66 3.22 12.58
CA ASP A 199 -3.52 4.45 11.80
C ASP A 199 -2.27 4.47 10.90
N ASP A 200 -1.12 4.04 11.42
CA ASP A 200 0.11 3.93 10.63
C ASP A 200 -0.08 2.92 9.49
N ASN A 201 -0.75 1.79 9.75
CA ASN A 201 -1.07 0.74 8.76
C ASN A 201 -1.96 1.26 7.64
N LEU A 202 -2.98 2.05 7.98
CA LEU A 202 -3.86 2.69 7.00
C LEU A 202 -3.13 3.77 6.20
N MET A 203 -2.30 4.58 6.85
CA MET A 203 -1.59 5.68 6.21
C MET A 203 -0.69 5.19 5.07
N ASP A 204 0.18 4.20 5.29
CA ASP A 204 1.09 3.75 4.22
C ASP A 204 0.32 3.12 3.04
N VAL A 205 -0.76 2.38 3.31
CA VAL A 205 -1.57 1.77 2.24
C VAL A 205 -2.37 2.83 1.47
N LEU A 206 -2.82 3.90 2.15
CA LEU A 206 -3.43 5.05 1.48
C LEU A 206 -2.43 5.79 0.59
N GLN A 207 -1.20 5.98 1.07
CA GLN A 207 -0.14 6.60 0.27
C GLN A 207 0.20 5.77 -0.97
N LEU A 208 0.23 4.43 -0.85
CA LEU A 208 0.33 3.54 -2.01
C LEU A 208 -0.82 3.79 -2.99
N LEU A 209 -2.07 3.83 -2.51
CA LEU A 209 -3.23 4.03 -3.38
C LEU A 209 -3.21 5.39 -4.09
N VAL A 210 -2.81 6.46 -3.40
CA VAL A 210 -2.61 7.80 -3.97
C VAL A 210 -1.52 7.78 -5.05
N ALA A 211 -0.38 7.15 -4.78
CA ALA A 211 0.70 7.04 -5.75
C ALA A 211 0.26 6.28 -7.01
N LEU A 212 -0.43 5.15 -6.85
CA LEU A 212 -0.95 4.36 -7.97
C LEU A 212 -1.94 5.16 -8.82
N MET A 213 -2.89 5.86 -8.19
CA MET A 213 -3.87 6.68 -8.90
C MET A 213 -3.22 7.86 -9.65
N SER A 214 -2.20 8.47 -9.06
CA SER A 214 -1.47 9.58 -9.68
C SER A 214 -0.63 9.14 -10.87
N GLU A 215 0.02 7.98 -10.78
CA GLU A 215 0.99 7.52 -11.78
C GLU A 215 0.34 6.71 -12.90
N HIS A 216 -0.75 5.98 -12.62
CA HIS A 216 -1.42 5.09 -13.58
C HIS A 216 -2.95 5.22 -13.60
N PRO A 217 -3.51 6.42 -13.85
CA PRO A 217 -4.95 6.64 -13.82
C PRO A 217 -5.73 5.77 -14.83
N SER A 218 -5.13 5.43 -15.98
CA SER A 218 -5.80 4.66 -17.03
C SER A 218 -6.31 3.28 -16.59
N SER A 219 -5.58 2.59 -15.72
CA SER A 219 -5.98 1.29 -15.15
C SER A 219 -6.64 1.44 -13.78
N MET A 220 -6.16 2.38 -12.97
CA MET A 220 -6.64 2.57 -11.59
C MET A 220 -8.07 3.10 -11.52
N ILE A 221 -8.43 4.05 -12.37
CA ILE A 221 -9.73 4.74 -12.27
C ILE A 221 -10.89 3.81 -12.63
N PRO A 222 -10.84 3.05 -13.75
CA PRO A 222 -11.89 2.06 -14.05
C PRO A 222 -11.99 0.97 -12.98
N ALA A 223 -10.87 0.41 -12.54
CA ALA A 223 -10.85 -0.64 -11.52
C ALA A 223 -11.43 -0.13 -10.18
N PHE A 224 -11.11 1.10 -9.78
CA PHE A 224 -11.62 1.70 -8.55
C PHE A 224 -13.12 1.97 -8.61
N ASP A 225 -13.64 2.45 -9.75
CA ASP A 225 -15.08 2.64 -9.96
C ASP A 225 -15.83 1.29 -9.86
N GLN A 226 -15.35 0.28 -10.59
CA GLN A 226 -15.97 -1.06 -10.63
C GLN A 226 -15.98 -1.75 -9.26
N ARG A 227 -14.97 -1.50 -8.42
CA ARG A 227 -14.89 -2.06 -7.06
C ARG A 227 -15.50 -1.17 -5.99
N ASN A 228 -16.31 -0.18 -6.39
CA ASN A 228 -17.00 0.74 -5.47
C ASN A 228 -16.04 1.41 -4.47
N GLY A 229 -14.84 1.78 -4.92
CA GLY A 229 -13.77 2.28 -4.06
C GLY A 229 -14.13 3.51 -3.23
N LEU A 230 -15.13 4.30 -3.67
CA LEU A 230 -15.65 5.42 -2.88
C LEU A 230 -16.23 4.97 -1.52
N GLN A 231 -16.78 3.76 -1.39
CA GLN A 231 -17.25 3.27 -0.09
C GLN A 231 -16.10 3.21 0.93
N VAL A 232 -14.90 2.82 0.47
CA VAL A 232 -13.69 2.81 1.29
C VAL A 232 -13.29 4.21 1.69
N VAL A 233 -13.33 5.18 0.76
CA VAL A 233 -13.08 6.59 1.06
C VAL A 233 -14.03 7.07 2.16
N TYR A 234 -15.34 6.90 1.99
CA TYR A 234 -16.33 7.37 2.95
C TYR A 234 -16.19 6.71 4.33
N LYS A 235 -15.79 5.43 4.39
CA LYS A 235 -15.40 4.76 5.65
C LYS A 235 -14.24 5.48 6.33
N LEU A 236 -13.18 5.78 5.58
CA LEU A 236 -11.96 6.39 6.11
C LEU A 236 -12.11 7.86 6.50
N LEU A 237 -13.07 8.58 5.91
CA LEU A 237 -13.42 9.94 6.33
C LEU A 237 -13.94 10.02 7.77
N ALA A 238 -14.40 8.91 8.35
CA ALA A 238 -14.79 8.84 9.76
C ALA A 238 -13.61 8.60 10.72
N SER A 239 -12.37 8.50 10.22
CA SER A 239 -11.18 8.30 11.05
C SER A 239 -10.92 9.48 11.99
N GLN A 240 -10.44 9.21 13.21
CA GLN A 240 -9.98 10.24 14.14
C GLN A 240 -8.75 10.99 13.61
N SER A 241 -7.85 10.26 12.92
CA SER A 241 -6.66 10.84 12.30
C SER A 241 -7.02 11.73 11.12
N GLU A 242 -6.73 13.03 11.24
CA GLU A 242 -6.88 13.97 10.14
C GLU A 242 -6.07 13.55 8.91
N GLY A 243 -4.85 13.04 9.10
CA GLY A 243 -4.00 12.59 7.99
C GLY A 243 -4.68 11.49 7.15
N ILE A 244 -5.36 10.53 7.79
CA ILE A 244 -6.11 9.49 7.09
C ILE A 244 -7.27 10.09 6.30
N ARG A 245 -8.03 11.02 6.92
CA ARG A 245 -9.14 11.71 6.24
C ARG A 245 -8.63 12.47 5.01
N VAL A 246 -7.51 13.20 5.15
CA VAL A 246 -6.89 13.99 4.06
C VAL A 246 -6.40 13.09 2.93
N GLN A 247 -5.73 11.97 3.23
CA GLN A 247 -5.30 11.04 2.18
C GLN A 247 -6.49 10.35 1.49
N ALA A 248 -7.55 10.00 2.22
CA ALA A 248 -8.79 9.50 1.63
C ALA A 248 -9.43 10.53 0.68
N LEU A 249 -9.41 11.82 1.05
CA LEU A 249 -9.84 12.91 0.16
C LEU A 249 -8.95 13.02 -1.08
N LYS A 250 -7.63 12.82 -0.97
CA LYS A 250 -6.72 12.79 -2.14
C LYS A 250 -7.05 11.65 -3.10
N VAL A 251 -7.31 10.45 -2.59
CA VAL A 251 -7.80 9.31 -3.39
C VAL A 251 -9.07 9.70 -4.16
N MET A 252 -10.05 10.31 -3.48
CA MET A 252 -11.26 10.81 -4.13
C MET A 252 -10.97 11.91 -5.16
N GLY A 253 -10.05 12.82 -4.87
CA GLY A 253 -9.63 13.88 -5.79
C GLY A 253 -9.06 13.33 -7.09
N TYR A 254 -8.12 12.39 -7.01
CA TYR A 254 -7.58 11.72 -8.20
C TYR A 254 -8.67 10.96 -8.96
N PHE A 255 -9.58 10.31 -8.24
CA PHE A 255 -10.72 9.64 -8.86
C PHE A 255 -11.57 10.62 -9.68
N LEU A 256 -12.00 11.72 -9.08
CA LEU A 256 -12.86 12.72 -9.73
C LEU A 256 -12.15 13.42 -10.90
N LYS A 257 -10.85 13.73 -10.76
CA LYS A 257 -10.03 14.36 -11.80
C LYS A 257 -10.04 13.61 -13.13
N HIS A 258 -10.10 12.28 -13.08
CA HIS A 258 -10.01 11.43 -14.26
C HIS A 258 -11.34 10.84 -14.71
N LEU A 259 -12.44 11.12 -14.00
CA LEU A 259 -13.77 10.71 -14.42
C LEU A 259 -14.34 11.63 -15.52
N ALA A 260 -15.01 11.02 -16.49
CA ALA A 260 -15.83 11.75 -17.44
C ALA A 260 -16.94 12.54 -16.70
N PRO A 261 -17.29 13.77 -17.14
CA PRO A 261 -18.27 14.62 -16.45
C PRO A 261 -19.61 13.94 -16.18
N LYS A 262 -20.12 13.16 -17.15
CA LYS A 262 -21.37 12.39 -17.00
C LYS A 262 -21.27 11.37 -15.86
N ARG A 263 -20.21 10.56 -15.85
CA ARG A 263 -19.99 9.52 -14.83
C ARG A 263 -19.79 10.14 -13.45
N LYS A 264 -19.07 11.27 -13.37
CA LYS A 264 -18.89 12.05 -12.15
C LYS A 264 -20.23 12.50 -11.56
N ALA A 265 -21.14 13.01 -12.39
CA ALA A 265 -22.48 13.39 -11.97
C ALA A 265 -23.29 12.18 -11.48
N GLU A 266 -23.28 11.06 -12.20
CA GLU A 266 -23.96 9.83 -11.79
C GLU A 266 -23.49 9.33 -10.41
N VAL A 267 -22.18 9.24 -10.22
CA VAL A 267 -21.60 8.66 -9.00
C VAL A 267 -21.72 9.61 -7.80
N MET A 268 -21.47 10.91 -7.99
CA MET A 268 -21.45 11.86 -6.88
C MET A 268 -22.80 12.54 -6.64
N LEU A 269 -23.42 13.11 -7.68
CA LEU A 269 -24.68 13.84 -7.53
C LEU A 269 -25.87 12.87 -7.42
N GLY A 270 -25.89 11.82 -8.24
CA GLY A 270 -26.98 10.84 -8.26
C GLY A 270 -27.21 10.14 -6.91
N HIS A 271 -26.17 10.06 -6.08
CA HIS A 271 -26.22 9.46 -4.75
C HIS A 271 -26.05 10.47 -3.60
N GLY A 272 -26.06 11.78 -3.88
CA GLY A 272 -25.94 12.82 -2.85
C GLY A 272 -24.61 12.84 -2.09
N LEU A 273 -23.55 12.24 -2.65
CA LEU A 273 -22.28 12.02 -1.96
C LEU A 273 -21.60 13.34 -1.55
N PHE A 274 -21.68 14.39 -2.36
CA PHE A 274 -21.14 15.71 -1.96
C PHE A 274 -21.78 16.25 -0.67
N SER A 275 -23.07 16.02 -0.43
CA SER A 275 -23.71 16.45 0.83
C SER A 275 -23.18 15.63 2.00
N LEU A 276 -23.13 14.30 1.83
CA LEU A 276 -22.64 13.36 2.83
C LEU A 276 -21.17 13.62 3.19
N LEU A 277 -20.37 14.16 2.26
CA LEU A 277 -18.96 14.49 2.48
C LEU A 277 -18.78 15.44 3.67
N ALA A 278 -19.59 16.49 3.75
CA ALA A 278 -19.51 17.46 4.85
C ALA A 278 -19.88 16.80 6.19
N GLU A 279 -20.97 16.04 6.21
CA GLU A 279 -21.42 15.31 7.41
C GLU A 279 -20.35 14.34 7.92
N ARG A 280 -19.73 13.58 7.01
CA ARG A 280 -18.66 12.63 7.35
C ARG A 280 -17.44 13.32 7.94
N LEU A 281 -17.00 14.43 7.35
CA LEU A 281 -15.83 15.17 7.84
C LEU A 281 -16.07 15.78 9.24
N MET A 282 -17.32 16.08 9.58
CA MET A 282 -17.70 16.62 10.90
C MET A 282 -17.87 15.56 12.00
N LEU A 283 -17.76 14.26 11.69
CA LEU A 283 -17.99 13.19 12.67
C LEU A 283 -17.04 13.22 13.87
N GLN A 284 -15.77 13.57 13.64
CA GLN A 284 -14.72 13.50 14.67
C GLN A 284 -14.31 14.87 15.18
N THR A 285 -14.58 15.93 14.43
CA THR A 285 -14.25 17.31 14.80
C THR A 285 -15.14 18.28 14.03
N SER A 286 -15.54 19.38 14.66
CA SER A 286 -16.19 20.50 13.98
C SER A 286 -15.19 21.52 13.42
N LEU A 287 -13.93 21.47 13.84
CA LEU A 287 -12.89 22.40 13.41
C LEU A 287 -12.37 22.05 12.02
N ILE A 288 -12.56 22.95 11.05
CA ILE A 288 -11.85 22.92 9.78
C ILE A 288 -10.45 23.51 9.94
N THR A 289 -9.45 22.77 9.48
CA THR A 289 -8.05 23.20 9.48
C THR A 289 -7.62 23.66 8.08
N MET A 290 -6.46 24.33 8.00
CA MET A 290 -5.84 24.65 6.71
C MET A 290 -5.52 23.39 5.88
N THR A 291 -5.08 22.30 6.54
CA THR A 291 -4.78 21.03 5.87
C THR A 291 -6.03 20.43 5.19
N THR A 292 -7.14 20.40 5.91
CA THR A 292 -8.43 19.91 5.37
C THR A 292 -8.96 20.84 4.28
N TYR A 293 -8.82 22.16 4.46
CA TYR A 293 -9.19 23.13 3.43
C TYR A 293 -8.39 22.93 2.13
N ASN A 294 -7.07 22.80 2.23
CA ASN A 294 -6.20 22.65 1.06
C ASN A 294 -6.60 21.44 0.20
N VAL A 295 -6.86 20.28 0.79
CA VAL A 295 -7.27 19.11 -0.01
C VAL A 295 -8.66 19.28 -0.61
N LEU A 296 -9.59 19.99 0.05
CA LEU A 296 -10.86 20.35 -0.57
C LEU A 296 -10.67 21.34 -1.72
N PHE A 297 -9.74 22.28 -1.60
CA PHE A 297 -9.38 23.21 -2.68
C PHE A 297 -8.72 22.49 -3.88
N GLU A 298 -7.84 21.51 -3.61
CA GLU A 298 -7.30 20.63 -4.63
C GLU A 298 -8.43 19.91 -5.39
N ILE A 299 -9.43 19.36 -4.68
CA ILE A 299 -10.59 18.71 -5.33
C ILE A 299 -11.45 19.71 -6.10
N LEU A 300 -11.68 20.90 -5.55
CA LEU A 300 -12.44 21.97 -6.19
C LEU A 300 -11.87 22.31 -7.58
N THR A 301 -10.54 22.34 -7.69
CA THR A 301 -9.79 22.77 -8.89
C THR A 301 -9.23 21.61 -9.72
N GLU A 302 -9.28 20.38 -9.20
CA GLU A 302 -8.64 19.16 -9.73
C GLU A 302 -7.11 19.23 -9.87
N GLN A 303 -6.48 20.13 -9.13
CA GLN A 303 -5.02 20.22 -9.00
C GLN A 303 -4.53 19.41 -7.81
N ILE A 304 -4.76 18.09 -7.85
CA ILE A 304 -4.40 17.18 -6.77
C ILE A 304 -2.88 16.98 -6.69
N CYS A 305 -2.31 17.19 -5.51
CA CYS A 305 -0.93 16.86 -5.20
C CYS A 305 -0.84 15.54 -4.43
N THR A 306 0.24 14.77 -4.62
CA THR A 306 0.46 13.54 -3.82
C THR A 306 0.84 13.85 -2.37
N GLN A 307 1.55 14.96 -2.15
CA GLN A 307 1.98 15.42 -0.82
C GLN A 307 0.85 16.12 -0.06
N VAL A 308 0.87 16.02 1.26
CA VAL A 308 -0.07 16.73 2.13
C VAL A 308 0.43 18.16 2.36
N ILE A 309 -0.42 19.13 2.07
CA ILE A 309 -0.11 20.55 2.26
C ILE A 309 -0.73 21.00 3.59
N HIS A 310 0.11 21.38 4.56
CA HIS A 310 -0.33 21.78 5.90
C HIS A 310 -0.51 23.29 6.09
N LYS A 311 0.24 24.09 5.33
CA LYS A 311 0.15 25.56 5.31
C LYS A 311 -0.71 26.01 4.15
N GLN A 312 -1.10 27.28 4.12
CA GLN A 312 -1.88 27.81 3.00
C GLN A 312 -1.22 27.47 1.65
N HIS A 313 -2.01 26.95 0.72
CA HIS A 313 -1.53 26.66 -0.64
C HIS A 313 -1.13 27.95 -1.38
N PRO A 314 -0.31 27.86 -2.43
CA PRO A 314 -0.01 29.01 -3.28
C PRO A 314 -1.28 29.62 -3.88
N ASP A 315 -1.22 30.92 -4.15
CA ASP A 315 -2.34 31.62 -4.79
C ASP A 315 -2.65 31.01 -6.17
N PRO A 316 -3.94 30.84 -6.52
CA PRO A 316 -4.33 30.33 -7.84
C PRO A 316 -3.99 31.36 -8.93
N ASP A 317 -3.29 30.92 -9.97
CA ASP A 317 -3.06 31.73 -11.17
C ASP A 317 -4.32 31.82 -12.06
N SER A 318 -4.23 32.56 -13.17
CA SER A 318 -5.33 32.77 -14.11
C SER A 318 -5.78 31.53 -14.87
N THR A 319 -5.02 30.43 -14.82
CA THR A 319 -5.36 29.16 -15.48
C THR A 319 -6.21 28.26 -14.60
N VAL A 320 -6.22 28.50 -13.28
CA VAL A 320 -6.97 27.68 -12.31
C VAL A 320 -8.46 27.98 -12.42
N LYS A 321 -9.25 26.92 -12.64
CA LYS A 321 -10.72 26.99 -12.77
C LYS A 321 -11.41 26.06 -11.78
N ILE A 322 -12.66 26.38 -11.45
CA ILE A 322 -13.52 25.52 -10.65
C ILE A 322 -13.98 24.33 -11.50
N GLN A 323 -13.60 23.13 -11.10
CA GLN A 323 -13.99 21.86 -11.74
C GLN A 323 -15.08 21.12 -10.98
N ASN A 324 -15.08 21.21 -9.63
CA ASN A 324 -16.05 20.54 -8.76
C ASN A 324 -16.84 21.55 -7.90
N PRO A 325 -17.80 22.30 -8.48
CA PRO A 325 -18.46 23.42 -7.79
C PRO A 325 -19.24 23.03 -6.52
N GLN A 326 -19.68 21.77 -6.37
CA GLN A 326 -20.36 21.34 -5.15
C GLN A 326 -19.43 21.32 -3.92
N ILE A 327 -18.11 21.26 -4.11
CA ILE A 327 -17.14 21.33 -3.01
C ILE A 327 -17.22 22.69 -2.29
N LEU A 328 -17.64 23.77 -2.97
CA LEU A 328 -17.88 25.06 -2.34
C LEU A 328 -18.93 24.96 -1.22
N LYS A 329 -20.00 24.19 -1.44
CA LYS A 329 -21.02 23.97 -0.41
C LYS A 329 -20.47 23.17 0.76
N VAL A 330 -19.63 22.17 0.49
CA VAL A 330 -18.96 21.37 1.52
C VAL A 330 -18.09 22.28 2.39
N ILE A 331 -17.21 23.08 1.78
CA ILE A 331 -16.35 24.03 2.49
C ILE A 331 -17.19 25.03 3.30
N ALA A 332 -18.25 25.59 2.71
CA ALA A 332 -19.13 26.53 3.40
C ALA A 332 -19.83 25.91 4.63
N ILE A 333 -20.29 24.65 4.54
CA ILE A 333 -20.90 23.94 5.67
C ILE A 333 -19.86 23.74 6.79
N LEU A 334 -18.65 23.30 6.46
CA LEU A 334 -17.57 23.10 7.43
C LEU A 334 -17.18 24.42 8.10
N LEU A 335 -17.02 25.50 7.33
CA LEU A 335 -16.70 26.83 7.88
C LEU A 335 -17.82 27.38 8.77
N ARG A 336 -19.08 27.13 8.43
CA ARG A 336 -20.23 27.57 9.24
C ARG A 336 -20.28 26.87 10.59
N ASN A 337 -19.99 25.57 10.62
CA ASN A 337 -20.05 24.76 11.84
C ASN A 337 -18.76 24.79 12.67
N SER A 338 -17.67 25.30 12.11
CA SER A 338 -16.38 25.42 12.80
C SER A 338 -16.42 26.50 13.89
N PRO A 339 -15.91 26.22 15.11
CA PRO A 339 -15.88 27.19 16.19
C PRO A 339 -15.09 28.44 15.79
N GLN A 340 -15.44 29.60 16.34
CA GLN A 340 -14.69 30.84 16.09
C GLN A 340 -13.39 30.83 16.90
N CYS A 341 -12.30 30.46 16.22
CA CYS A 341 -10.93 30.42 16.75
C CYS A 341 -9.92 30.92 15.69
N PRO A 342 -8.69 31.31 16.08
CA PRO A 342 -7.69 31.83 15.15
C PRO A 342 -7.49 30.98 13.90
N GLU A 343 -7.39 29.66 14.08
CA GLU A 343 -7.18 28.69 13.00
C GLU A 343 -8.34 28.73 12.00
N SER A 344 -9.57 28.68 12.49
CA SER A 344 -10.76 28.73 11.63
C SER A 344 -10.94 30.10 10.93
N LEU A 345 -10.47 31.20 11.53
CA LEU A 345 -10.51 32.54 10.95
C LEU A 345 -9.49 32.68 9.83
N GLU A 346 -8.33 32.03 9.93
CA GLU A 346 -7.35 31.93 8.85
C GLU A 346 -7.91 31.19 7.66
N VAL A 347 -8.57 30.04 7.87
CA VAL A 347 -9.21 29.29 6.78
C VAL A 347 -10.33 30.11 6.12
N ARG A 348 -11.14 30.85 6.88
CA ARG A 348 -12.17 31.74 6.32
C ARG A 348 -11.56 32.84 5.44
N ARG A 349 -10.44 33.44 5.87
CA ARG A 349 -9.71 34.44 5.09
C ARG A 349 -9.14 33.85 3.79
N ALA A 350 -8.50 32.69 3.87
CA ALA A 350 -7.98 31.97 2.69
C ALA A 350 -9.11 31.67 1.69
N PHE A 351 -10.21 31.05 2.16
CA PHE A 351 -11.37 30.72 1.33
C PHE A 351 -11.94 31.95 0.59
N LEU A 352 -12.14 33.07 1.29
CA LEU A 352 -12.66 34.29 0.65
C LEU A 352 -11.68 34.85 -0.39
N SER A 353 -10.39 34.89 -0.07
CA SER A 353 -9.33 35.32 -1.00
C SER A 353 -9.33 34.47 -2.27
N ASP A 354 -9.38 33.14 -2.12
CA ASP A 354 -9.36 32.21 -3.25
C ASP A 354 -10.62 32.32 -4.10
N MET A 355 -11.80 32.50 -3.48
CA MET A 355 -13.05 32.70 -4.22
C MET A 355 -13.00 33.95 -5.07
N ILE A 356 -12.51 35.07 -4.52
CA ILE A 356 -12.36 36.33 -5.29
C ILE A 356 -11.46 36.10 -6.51
N LYS A 357 -10.32 35.43 -6.33
CA LYS A 357 -9.37 35.15 -7.42
C LYS A 357 -9.96 34.22 -8.48
N LEU A 358 -10.54 33.09 -8.07
CA LEU A 358 -11.14 32.12 -9.01
C LEU A 358 -12.32 32.72 -9.81
N PHE A 359 -13.19 33.52 -9.18
CA PHE A 359 -14.30 34.16 -9.89
C PHE A 359 -13.84 35.29 -10.81
N ASN A 360 -12.80 36.04 -10.45
CA ASN A 360 -12.22 37.06 -11.32
C ASN A 360 -11.53 36.44 -12.55
N ASN A 361 -10.85 35.30 -12.37
CA ASN A 361 -10.17 34.58 -13.47
C ASN A 361 -11.15 33.83 -14.39
N SER A 362 -12.41 33.68 -13.96
CA SER A 362 -13.47 32.99 -14.72
C SER A 362 -14.33 33.95 -15.58
N ARG A 363 -14.06 35.26 -15.53
CA ARG A 363 -14.58 36.25 -16.47
C ARG A 363 -13.73 36.27 -17.73
#